data_AF-A0A7C9MUT0-F1
#
_entry.id   AF-A0A7C9MUT0-F1
#
_cell.length_a   1.000
_cell.length_b   1.000
_cell.length_c   1.000
_cell.angle_alpha   90.00
_cell.angle_beta   90.00
_cell.angle_gamma   90.00
#
_symmetry.space_group_name_H-M   'P 1'
#
loop_
_entity.id
_entity.type
_entity.pdbx_description
1 polymer ?
#
loop_
_entity_poly.entity_id
_entity_poly.type
_entity_poly.pdbx_seq_one_letter_code
_entity_poly.pdbx_strand_id
1 'polypeptide(L)' 'MKAIVDLFSTDYGLMSIAVILFVIFMSIWFSRFFKRKMDESVQEQQRLQAKQRAPR' A
#
# COMPACT_ATOMS: atom_id res chain seq x y z
N MET A 1 -27.83 8.23 20.73
CA MET A 1 -26.63 7.61 20.12
C MET A 1 -27.01 6.26 19.53
N LYS A 2 -27.52 6.24 18.30
CA LYS A 2 -27.88 5.03 17.53
C LYS A 2 -27.22 4.98 16.14
N ALA A 3 -26.64 6.10 15.70
CA ALA A 3 -26.03 6.22 14.36
C ALA A 3 -24.82 5.31 14.12
N ILE A 4 -23.99 5.05 15.14
CA ILE A 4 -22.87 4.10 15.01
C ILE A 4 -23.42 2.69 14.82
N VAL A 5 -24.43 2.28 15.60
CA VAL A 5 -25.01 0.94 15.51
C VAL A 5 -25.77 0.76 14.20
N ASP A 6 -26.48 1.78 13.71
CA ASP A 6 -27.11 1.75 12.38
C ASP A 6 -26.06 1.68 11.25
N LEU A 7 -24.89 2.31 11.39
CA LEU A 7 -23.79 2.17 10.43
C LEU A 7 -23.18 0.75 10.42
N PHE A 8 -23.20 0.04 11.54
CA PHE A 8 -22.66 -1.33 11.59
C PHE A 8 -23.73 -2.40 11.32
N SER A 9 -25.01 -2.11 11.56
CA SER A 9 -26.10 -3.10 11.50
C SER A 9 -26.98 -2.97 10.26
N THR A 10 -26.93 -1.83 9.55
CA THR A 10 -27.64 -1.65 8.28
C THR A 10 -26.77 -2.16 7.13
N ASP A 11 -27.38 -2.87 6.17
CA ASP A 11 -26.72 -3.46 5.00
C ASP A 11 -25.78 -2.49 4.27
N TYR A 12 -26.16 -1.20 4.19
CA TYR A 12 -25.37 -0.15 3.56
C TYR A 12 -24.05 0.15 4.26
N GLY A 13 -24.03 0.15 5.59
CA GLY A 13 -22.84 0.50 6.33
C GLY A 13 -21.86 -0.68 6.44
N LEU A 14 -22.37 -1.91 6.52
CA LEU A 14 -21.56 -3.12 6.42
C LEU A 14 -20.87 -3.23 5.05
N MET A 15 -21.57 -2.90 3.96
CA MET A 15 -20.99 -2.82 2.61
C MET A 15 -19.89 -1.77 2.52
N SER A 16 -20.09 -0.59 3.12
CA SER A 16 -19.06 0.47 3.17
C SER A 16 -17.80 0.01 3.94
N ILE A 17 -17.98 -0.63 5.10
CA ILE A 17 -16.88 -1.18 5.89
C ILE A 17 -16.13 -2.28 5.12
N ALA A 18 -16.86 -3.16 4.42
CA ALA A 18 -16.24 -4.19 3.59
C ALA A 18 -15.34 -3.58 2.51
N VAL A 19 -15.78 -2.51 1.85
CA VAL A 19 -14.97 -1.78 0.87
C VAL A 19 -13.76 -1.12 1.52
N ILE A 20 -13.92 -0.46 2.66
CA ILE A 20 -12.80 0.17 3.39
C ILE A 20 -11.74 -0.88 3.75
N LEU A 21 -12.16 -2.03 4.30
CA LEU A 21 -11.26 -3.12 4.62
C LEU A 21 -10.58 -3.69 3.37
N PHE A 22 -11.32 -3.82 2.27
CA PHE A 22 -10.77 -4.27 0.99
C PHE A 22 -9.70 -3.31 0.44
N VAL A 23 -9.93 -1.99 0.50
CA VAL A 23 -8.96 -0.98 0.06
C VAL A 23 -7.71 -0.99 0.93
N ILE A 24 -7.87 -1.10 2.26
CA ILE A 24 -6.73 -1.20 3.19
C ILE A 24 -5.93 -2.47 2.92
N PHE A 25 -6.62 -3.60 2.75
CA PHE A 25 -6.00 -4.88 2.40
C PHE A 25 -5.20 -4.77 1.09
N MET A 26 -5.80 -4.20 0.04
CA MET A 26 -5.14 -3.94 -1.24
C MET A 26 -3.93 -3.02 -1.07
N SER A 27 -4.04 -1.94 -0.30
CA SER A 27 -2.93 -1.01 -0.05
C SER A 27 -1.72 -1.72 0.58
N ILE A 28 -1.95 -2.58 1.58
CA ILE A 28 -0.89 -3.36 2.23
C ILE A 28 -0.30 -4.39 1.25
N TRP A 29 -1.15 -5.10 0.51
CA TRP A 29 -0.73 -6.12 -0.44
C TRP A 29 0.11 -5.53 -1.57
N PHE A 30 -0.33 -4.41 -2.16
CA PHE A 30 0.42 -3.67 -3.16
C PHE A 30 1.73 -3.15 -2.59
N SER A 31 1.74 -2.56 -1.39
CA SER A 31 2.98 -2.11 -0.75
C SER A 31 3.99 -3.25 -0.58
N ARG A 32 3.52 -4.44 -0.17
CA ARG A 32 4.35 -5.66 -0.05
C ARG A 32 4.88 -6.13 -1.40
N PHE A 33 4.04 -6.09 -2.44
CA PHE A 33 4.40 -6.47 -3.80
C PHE A 33 5.43 -5.51 -4.41
N PHE A 34 5.19 -4.20 -4.30
CA PHE A 34 6.08 -3.16 -4.81
C PHE A 34 7.41 -3.11 -4.07
N LYS A 35 7.45 -3.33 -2.74
CA LYS A 35 8.71 -3.40 -2.00
C LYS A 35 9.70 -4.40 -2.60
N ARG A 36 9.23 -5.57 -3.02
CA ARG A 36 10.11 -6.58 -3.66
C ARG A 36 10.71 -6.10 -4.98
N LYS A 37 9.98 -5.29 -5.75
CA LYS A 37 10.48 -4.70 -7.01
C LYS A 37 11.34 -3.46 -6.79
N MET A 38 11.05 -2.71 -5.72
CA MET A 38 11.82 -1.52 -5.37
C MET A 38 13.21 -1.88 -4.83
N ASP A 39 13.36 -2.98 -4.10
CA ASP A 39 14.68 -3.42 -3.61
C ASP A 39 15.66 -3.73 -4.76
N GLU A 40 15.16 -4.31 -5.86
CA GLU A 40 15.95 -4.56 -7.08
C GLU A 40 16.35 -3.23 -7.76
N SER A 41 15.42 -2.29 -7.90
CA SER A 41 15.69 -1.00 -8.54
C SER A 41 16.57 -0.07 -7.69
N VAL A 42 16.47 -0.15 -6.36
CA VAL A 42 17.33 0.59 -5.42
C VAL A 42 18.78 0.08 -5.51
N GLN A 43 19.01 -1.23 -5.58
CA GLN A 43 20.36 -1.77 -5.78
C GLN A 43 20.96 -1.35 -7.13
N GLU A 44 20.16 -1.34 -8.19
CA GLU A 44 20.63 -0.93 -9.51
C GLU A 44 20.90 0.58 -9.57
N GLN A 45 20.04 1.42 -8.97
CA GLN A 45 20.31 2.85 -8.81
C GLN A 45 21.57 3.13 -7.99
N GLN A 46 21.85 2.35 -6.94
CA GLN A 46 23.07 2.52 -6.16
C GLN A 46 24.32 2.14 -6.96
N ARG A 47 24.27 1.10 -7.80
CA ARG A 47 25.38 0.73 -8.70
C ARG A 47 25.62 1.79 -9.76
N LEU A 48 24.57 2.35 -10.34
CA LEU A 48 24.67 3.44 -11.31
C LEU A 48 25.19 4.72 -10.66
N GLN A 49 24.72 5.08 -9.46
CA GLN A 49 25.23 6.22 -8.70
C GLN A 49 26.70 6.03 -8.32
N ALA A 50 27.12 4.86 -7.84
CA ALA A 50 28.52 4.57 -7.54
C ALA A 50 29.42 4.64 -8.79
N LYS A 51 28.90 4.23 -9.96
CA LYS A 51 29.61 4.32 -11.24
C LYS A 51 29.67 5.75 -11.78
N GLN A 52 28.69 6.60 -11.47
CA GLN A 52 28.69 8.04 -11.81
C GLN A 52 29.53 8.88 -10.83
N ARG A 53 29.66 8.47 -9.57
CA ARG A 53 30.47 9.16 -8.54
C ARG A 53 31.96 8.88 -8.62
N ALA A 54 32.42 8.10 -9.59
CA ALA A 54 33.84 7.98 -9.92
C ALA A 54 34.16 8.94 -11.07
N PRO A 55 34.44 10.23 -10.79
CA PRO A 55 35.00 11.13 -11.80
C PRO A 55 36.34 10.54 -12.25
N ARG A 56 36.50 10.39 -13.56
CA ARG A 56 37.78 10.13 -14.22
C ARG A 56 38.71 11.32 -14.05
#